data_AF-A0A8T1WTZ3-F1
#
_entry.id   AF-A0A8T1WTZ3-F1
#
_cell.length_a   1.000
_cell.length_b   1.000
_cell.length_c   1.000
_cell.angle_alpha   90.00
_cell.angle_beta   90.00
_cell.angle_gamma   90.00
#
_symmetry.space_group_name_H-M   'P 1'
#
loop_
_entity.id
_entity.type
_entity.pdbx_description
1 polymer ?
#
loop_
_entity_poly.entity_id
_entity_poly.type
_entity_poly.pdbx_seq_one_letter_code
_entity_poly.pdbx_strand_id
1 'polypeptide(L)'
;MASRTSQIRTVRPMPFSLPGVGESRARRLSEENIAIATADEKSGSAHRLSLDAHHRWMATKAVKFLRTIAKISIDTTQTKEDDVYYVVEVDIKASELNSDSSPTTYRVERCFSEFEELRENISVIVNRLPPCRCAYCIDFLLYIRFNSQQPRGIVKMVGTTEKRRQVLTAFINNLVHLGQRRTQQNTSKRGCKAQAIVPALIETFLVDNAEDTAPTRQCSEQFSVC
;
A
#
# COMPACT_ATOMS: atom_id res chain seq x y z
N MET A 1 -58.63 -10.78 -8.92
CA MET A 1 -58.59 -10.79 -7.44
C MET A 1 -58.27 -12.20 -6.97
N ALA A 2 -57.05 -12.43 -6.48
CA ALA A 2 -56.69 -13.66 -5.75
C ALA A 2 -55.39 -13.39 -4.96
N SER A 3 -55.53 -13.00 -3.71
CA SER A 3 -54.43 -12.83 -2.75
C SER A 3 -53.92 -14.19 -2.30
N ARG A 4 -52.61 -14.44 -2.41
CA ARG A 4 -51.93 -15.57 -1.77
C ARG A 4 -51.00 -15.04 -0.68
N THR A 5 -51.50 -15.07 0.55
CA THR A 5 -50.73 -14.82 1.78
C THR A 5 -50.06 -16.13 2.19
N SER A 6 -48.73 -16.17 2.21
CA SER A 6 -47.96 -17.32 2.73
C SER A 6 -47.36 -16.98 4.09
N GLN A 7 -47.57 -17.90 5.02
CA GLN A 7 -47.31 -17.81 6.45
C GLN A 7 -45.82 -17.97 6.79
N ILE A 8 -45.32 -17.13 7.71
CA ILE A 8 -43.98 -17.18 8.27
C ILE A 8 -43.98 -18.17 9.45
N ARG A 9 -43.15 -19.22 9.37
CA ARG A 9 -42.91 -20.17 10.47
C ARG A 9 -41.86 -19.60 11.44
N THR A 10 -42.26 -19.38 12.67
CA THR A 10 -41.42 -19.04 13.82
C THR A 10 -40.76 -20.29 14.40
N VAL A 11 -39.42 -20.27 14.49
CA VAL A 11 -38.63 -21.33 15.14
C VAL A 11 -38.36 -20.91 16.59
N ARG A 12 -38.69 -21.78 17.55
CA ARG A 12 -38.42 -21.60 18.98
C ARG A 12 -36.96 -21.95 19.32
N PRO A 13 -36.27 -21.21 20.20
CA PRO A 13 -34.96 -21.61 20.70
C PRO A 13 -35.10 -22.64 21.84
N MET A 14 -34.22 -23.65 21.83
CA MET A 14 -34.08 -24.63 22.91
C MET A 14 -33.11 -24.14 24.00
N PRO A 15 -33.37 -24.41 25.28
CA PRO A 15 -32.47 -24.07 26.39
C PRO A 15 -31.39 -25.15 26.56
N PHE A 16 -30.14 -24.72 26.71
CA PHE A 16 -29.04 -25.59 27.17
C PHE A 16 -28.66 -25.20 28.60
N SER A 17 -28.85 -26.13 29.52
CA SER A 17 -28.42 -26.05 30.92
C SER A 17 -27.01 -26.63 31.10
N LEU A 18 -26.26 -25.98 31.98
CA LEU A 18 -24.90 -26.31 32.43
C LEU A 18 -24.86 -27.53 33.38
N PRO A 19 -23.68 -28.15 33.52
CA PRO A 19 -23.04 -28.34 34.83
C PRO A 19 -21.60 -27.78 34.78
N GLY A 20 -21.00 -27.17 35.79
CA GLY A 20 -21.10 -27.36 37.24
C GLY A 20 -19.76 -27.91 37.75
N VAL A 21 -19.08 -27.11 38.60
CA VAL A 21 -17.96 -27.45 39.52
C VAL A 21 -16.52 -27.26 39.02
N GLY A 22 -15.78 -26.39 39.73
CA GLY A 22 -14.33 -26.25 39.62
C GLY A 22 -13.73 -25.01 40.32
N GLU A 23 -14.36 -24.51 41.37
CA GLU A 23 -13.91 -23.35 42.15
C GLU A 23 -12.91 -23.82 43.20
N SER A 24 -11.60 -23.65 42.97
CA SER A 24 -10.54 -23.61 44.00
C SER A 24 -9.12 -23.48 43.40
N ARG A 25 -8.80 -22.35 42.76
CA ARG A 25 -7.39 -21.91 42.56
C ARG A 25 -7.25 -20.41 42.23
N ALA A 26 -8.09 -19.55 42.82
CA ALA A 26 -8.15 -18.13 42.47
C ALA A 26 -7.83 -17.17 43.64
N ARG A 27 -6.91 -17.55 44.55
CA ARG A 27 -6.40 -16.64 45.59
C ARG A 27 -4.93 -16.94 45.91
N ARG A 28 -4.01 -16.59 44.99
CA ARG A 28 -2.57 -16.36 45.30
C ARG A 28 -1.72 -15.85 44.12
N LEU A 29 -2.25 -14.99 43.23
CA LEU A 29 -1.46 -14.36 42.15
C LEU A 29 -1.86 -12.89 41.87
N SER A 30 -2.50 -12.21 42.81
CA SER A 30 -3.07 -10.87 42.58
C SER A 30 -2.25 -9.70 43.13
N GLU A 31 -1.05 -9.90 43.66
CA GLU A 31 -0.27 -8.79 44.28
C GLU A 31 1.10 -8.54 43.66
N GLU A 32 1.61 -9.41 42.78
CA GLU A 32 2.94 -9.23 42.16
C GLU A 32 2.90 -8.65 40.73
N ASN A 33 1.70 -8.38 40.17
CA ASN A 33 1.56 -7.84 38.81
C ASN A 33 1.18 -6.36 38.75
N ILE A 34 1.01 -5.67 39.89
CA ILE A 34 0.64 -4.25 39.92
C ILE A 34 1.88 -3.32 39.88
N ALA A 35 3.09 -3.86 40.06
CA ALA A 35 4.32 -3.06 40.00
C ALA A 35 5.04 -3.09 38.63
N ILE A 36 4.60 -3.91 37.66
CA ILE A 36 5.23 -4.00 36.33
C ILE A 36 4.50 -3.14 35.28
N ALA A 37 3.30 -2.65 35.58
CA ALA A 37 2.49 -1.87 34.64
C ALA A 37 2.84 -0.38 34.54
N THR A 38 3.77 0.15 35.35
CA THR A 38 4.03 1.60 35.43
C THR A 38 5.42 2.05 34.94
N ALA A 39 6.27 1.14 34.48
CA ALA A 39 7.62 1.48 34.00
C ALA A 39 7.79 1.47 32.47
N ASP A 40 6.85 0.89 31.69
CA ASP A 40 7.02 0.69 30.24
C ASP A 40 6.26 1.70 29.34
N GLU A 41 5.61 2.71 29.91
CA GLU A 41 4.88 3.72 29.12
C GLU A 41 5.76 4.90 28.65
N LYS A 42 6.92 5.13 29.28
CA LYS A 42 7.76 6.30 28.95
C LYS A 42 8.73 6.06 27.78
N SER A 43 9.24 4.84 27.61
CA SER A 43 10.21 4.54 26.54
C SER A 43 9.55 4.32 25.17
N GLY A 44 8.39 3.66 25.15
CA GLY A 44 7.63 3.42 23.93
C GLY A 44 7.00 4.67 23.31
N SER A 45 6.70 5.71 24.10
CA SER A 45 6.05 6.92 23.59
C SER A 45 6.99 7.81 22.79
N ALA A 46 8.22 8.05 23.27
CA ALA A 46 9.22 8.87 22.58
C ALA A 46 9.67 8.24 21.25
N HIS A 47 9.94 6.93 21.24
CA HIS A 47 10.32 6.22 20.01
C HIS A 47 9.20 6.20 18.96
N ARG A 48 7.94 6.03 19.40
CA ARG A 48 6.77 6.08 18.49
C ARG A 48 6.52 7.47 17.93
N LEU A 49 6.69 8.52 18.72
CA LEU A 49 6.59 9.91 18.25
C LEU A 49 7.69 10.23 17.23
N SER A 50 8.92 9.76 17.47
CA SER A 50 10.04 9.88 16.53
C SER A 50 9.74 9.18 15.20
N LEU A 51 9.23 7.94 15.25
CA LEU A 51 8.87 7.16 14.05
C LEU A 51 7.71 7.80 13.27
N ASP A 52 6.66 8.27 13.95
CA ASP A 52 5.53 8.94 13.30
C ASP A 52 5.95 10.29 12.67
N ALA A 53 6.87 11.03 13.31
CA ALA A 53 7.44 12.24 12.74
C ALA A 53 8.28 11.94 11.50
N HIS A 54 9.12 10.90 11.56
CA HIS A 54 9.91 10.44 10.42
C HIS A 54 9.03 10.03 9.24
N HIS A 55 7.99 9.23 9.48
CA HIS A 55 7.03 8.85 8.43
C HIS A 55 6.34 10.07 7.80
N ARG A 56 5.95 11.08 8.58
CA ARG A 56 5.35 12.32 8.04
C ARG A 56 6.34 13.14 7.21
N TRP A 57 7.60 13.17 7.62
CA TRP A 57 8.66 13.85 6.87
C TRP A 57 8.93 13.14 5.54
N MET A 58 9.10 11.80 5.56
CA MET A 58 9.22 10.96 4.37
C MET A 58 8.05 11.18 3.40
N ALA A 59 6.82 11.16 3.91
CA ALA A 59 5.64 11.43 3.11
C ALA A 59 5.63 12.82 2.45
N THR A 60 6.26 13.81 3.09
CA THR A 60 6.36 15.17 2.57
C THR A 60 7.44 15.30 1.52
N LYS A 61 8.55 14.62 1.69
CA LYS A 61 9.56 14.48 0.66
C LYS A 61 8.98 13.74 -0.56
N ALA A 62 8.37 12.58 -0.33
CA ALA A 62 7.78 11.74 -1.38
C ALA A 62 6.69 12.46 -2.17
N VAL A 63 5.73 13.11 -1.51
CA VAL A 63 4.69 13.86 -2.22
C VAL A 63 5.28 15.03 -3.03
N LYS A 64 6.32 15.71 -2.52
CA LYS A 64 7.02 16.75 -3.30
C LYS A 64 7.67 16.16 -4.54
N PHE A 65 8.38 15.04 -4.40
CA PHE A 65 8.96 14.31 -5.53
C PHE A 65 7.89 13.87 -6.54
N LEU A 66 6.81 13.24 -6.09
CA LEU A 66 5.75 12.79 -7.02
C LEU A 66 5.15 13.95 -7.83
N ARG A 67 5.11 15.18 -7.27
CA ARG A 67 4.62 16.38 -7.98
C ARG A 67 5.61 16.95 -9.01
N THR A 68 6.90 16.64 -8.86
CA THR A 68 7.93 17.04 -9.81
C THR A 68 7.93 16.12 -11.03
N ILE A 69 7.32 14.94 -10.97
CA ILE A 69 7.16 14.05 -12.13
C ILE A 69 6.32 14.76 -13.21
N ALA A 70 6.87 14.85 -14.41
CA ALA A 70 6.22 15.36 -15.61
C ALA A 70 5.49 14.23 -16.35
N LYS A 71 6.17 13.10 -16.54
CA LYS A 71 5.68 11.96 -17.34
C LYS A 71 6.29 10.67 -16.83
N ILE A 72 5.52 9.58 -16.95
CA ILE A 72 6.02 8.22 -16.76
C ILE A 72 5.66 7.40 -17.99
N SER A 73 6.65 6.76 -18.60
CA SER A 73 6.48 5.87 -19.75
C SER A 73 7.16 4.52 -19.52
N ILE A 74 6.61 3.51 -20.17
CA ILE A 74 7.20 2.18 -20.26
C ILE A 74 7.19 1.83 -21.74
N ASP A 75 8.23 2.20 -22.47
CA ASP A 75 8.30 1.99 -23.92
C ASP A 75 9.22 0.83 -24.29
N THR A 76 10.18 0.51 -23.42
CA THR A 76 11.14 -0.57 -23.62
C THR A 76 10.83 -1.76 -22.71
N THR A 77 10.91 -2.97 -23.27
CA THR A 77 10.91 -4.22 -22.51
C THR A 77 12.19 -4.98 -22.77
N GLN A 78 12.77 -5.55 -21.72
CA GLN A 78 13.95 -6.41 -21.81
C GLN A 78 13.60 -7.81 -21.33
N THR A 79 14.18 -8.83 -21.94
CA THR A 79 14.05 -10.22 -21.46
C THR A 79 15.39 -10.63 -20.85
N LYS A 80 15.39 -11.05 -19.59
CA LYS A 80 16.57 -11.51 -18.86
C LYS A 80 16.18 -12.82 -18.17
N GLU A 81 16.94 -13.89 -18.40
CA GLU A 81 16.77 -15.17 -17.70
C GLU A 81 15.30 -15.65 -17.65
N ASP A 82 14.62 -15.61 -18.81
CA ASP A 82 13.21 -15.98 -19.02
C ASP A 82 12.14 -15.04 -18.41
N ASP A 83 12.55 -13.97 -17.72
CA ASP A 83 11.66 -12.95 -17.21
C ASP A 83 11.63 -11.68 -18.07
N VAL A 84 10.44 -11.08 -18.17
CA VAL A 84 10.22 -9.82 -18.89
C VAL A 84 10.26 -8.66 -17.91
N TYR A 85 11.27 -7.80 -18.11
CA TYR A 85 11.45 -6.53 -17.43
C TYR A 85 10.90 -5.39 -18.27
N TYR A 86 10.26 -4.45 -17.60
CA TYR A 86 9.67 -3.25 -18.14
C TYR A 86 10.52 -2.07 -17.68
N VAL A 87 11.09 -1.33 -18.64
CA VAL A 87 11.90 -0.16 -18.32
C VAL A 87 10.96 1.01 -18.05
N VAL A 88 10.86 1.40 -16.79
CA VAL A 88 10.10 2.56 -16.33
C VAL A 88 10.97 3.80 -16.45
N GLU A 89 10.56 4.72 -17.31
CA GLU A 89 11.20 6.02 -17.49
C GLU A 89 10.38 7.09 -16.78
N VAL A 90 11.01 7.84 -15.89
CA VAL A 90 10.38 8.88 -15.07
C VAL A 90 11.02 10.22 -15.40
N ASP A 91 10.30 11.03 -16.17
CA ASP A 91 10.73 12.37 -16.53
C ASP A 91 10.35 13.35 -15.41
N ILE A 92 11.33 14.10 -14.92
CA ILE A 92 11.11 15.16 -13.92
C ILE A 92 11.02 16.51 -14.63
N LYS A 93 10.08 17.34 -14.18
CA LYS A 93 9.97 18.74 -14.61
C LYS A 93 11.29 19.43 -14.32
N ALA A 94 11.88 20.06 -15.34
CA ALA A 94 12.99 20.98 -15.14
C ALA A 94 12.53 22.03 -14.11
N SER A 95 13.31 22.22 -13.05
CA SER A 95 12.98 23.25 -12.07
C SER A 95 13.06 24.61 -12.76
N GLU A 96 11.99 25.40 -12.68
CA GLU A 96 11.91 26.76 -13.24
C GLU A 96 13.02 27.71 -12.72
N LEU A 97 13.81 27.26 -11.74
CA LEU A 97 14.90 28.00 -11.11
C LEU A 97 16.28 27.74 -11.73
N ASN A 98 16.46 26.73 -12.60
CA ASN A 98 17.73 26.43 -13.26
C ASN A 98 17.52 26.24 -14.76
N SER A 99 17.58 27.34 -15.51
CA SER A 99 17.49 27.42 -16.97
C SER A 99 18.52 26.58 -17.74
N ASP A 100 19.51 26.02 -17.05
CA ASP A 100 20.60 25.22 -17.62
C ASP A 100 20.57 23.74 -17.19
N SER A 101 19.56 23.31 -16.42
CA SER A 101 19.43 21.90 -16.04
C SER A 101 18.66 21.14 -17.12
N SER A 102 19.34 20.21 -17.80
CA SER A 102 18.69 19.25 -18.69
C SER A 102 17.59 18.48 -17.95
N PRO A 103 16.48 18.12 -18.63
CA PRO A 103 15.46 17.29 -18.02
C PRO A 103 16.09 16.00 -17.47
N THR A 104 15.90 15.75 -16.18
CA THR A 104 16.39 14.54 -15.52
C THR A 104 15.38 13.43 -15.74
N THR A 105 15.83 12.33 -16.33
CA THR A 105 15.03 11.12 -16.55
C THR A 105 15.62 9.98 -15.75
N TYR A 106 14.87 9.44 -14.80
CA TYR A 106 15.25 8.22 -14.10
C TYR A 106 14.82 7.00 -14.91
N ARG A 107 15.66 5.96 -14.92
CA ARG A 107 15.37 4.68 -15.58
C ARG A 107 15.49 3.55 -14.58
N VAL A 108 14.41 2.80 -14.43
CA VAL A 108 14.33 1.67 -13.51
C VAL A 108 13.74 0.47 -14.25
N GLU A 109 14.35 -0.69 -14.08
CA GLU A 109 13.81 -1.94 -14.62
C GLU A 109 12.93 -2.61 -13.58
N ARG A 110 11.72 -3.01 -13.98
CA ARG A 110 10.77 -3.73 -13.10
C ARG A 110 10.14 -4.91 -13.80
N CYS A 111 10.07 -6.06 -13.15
CA CYS A 111 9.32 -7.21 -13.65
C CYS A 111 7.82 -7.08 -13.31
N PHE A 112 6.95 -7.85 -13.96
CA PHE A 112 5.50 -7.78 -13.73
C PHE A 112 5.13 -8.04 -12.26
N SER A 113 5.82 -8.97 -11.60
CA SER A 113 5.55 -9.36 -10.21
C SER A 113 5.79 -8.22 -9.23
N GLU A 114 6.78 -7.35 -9.45
CA GLU A 114 7.03 -6.17 -8.60
C GLU A 114 5.85 -5.16 -8.66
N PHE A 115 5.18 -5.04 -9.82
CA PHE A 115 3.97 -4.21 -9.91
C PHE A 115 2.78 -4.84 -9.17
N GLU A 116 2.65 -6.18 -9.18
CA GLU A 116 1.66 -6.90 -8.39
C GLU A 116 1.90 -6.68 -6.89
N GLU A 117 3.16 -6.80 -6.46
CA GLU A 117 3.55 -6.57 -5.07
C GLU A 117 3.27 -5.12 -4.63
N LEU A 118 3.62 -4.11 -5.45
CA LEU A 118 3.30 -2.72 -5.18
C LEU A 118 1.79 -2.52 -4.97
N ARG A 119 0.98 -3.13 -5.83
CA ARG A 119 -0.49 -3.08 -5.74
C ARG A 119 -0.97 -3.71 -4.43
N GLU A 120 -0.46 -4.87 -4.06
CA GLU A 120 -0.84 -5.59 -2.84
C GLU A 120 -0.44 -4.82 -1.58
N ASN A 121 0.78 -4.29 -1.53
CA ASN A 121 1.27 -3.46 -0.44
C ASN A 121 0.37 -2.23 -0.22
N ILE A 122 0.02 -1.52 -1.30
CA ILE A 122 -0.92 -0.40 -1.22
C ILE A 122 -2.30 -0.86 -0.73
N SER A 123 -2.82 -1.97 -1.27
CA SER A 123 -4.11 -2.55 -0.87
C SER A 123 -4.15 -2.85 0.63
N VAL A 124 -3.12 -3.49 1.18
CA VAL A 124 -3.01 -3.80 2.62
C VAL A 124 -3.02 -2.51 3.44
N ILE A 125 -2.28 -1.48 3.02
CA ILE A 125 -2.19 -0.20 3.74
C ILE A 125 -3.54 0.53 3.79
N VAL A 126 -4.29 0.57 2.67
CA VAL A 126 -5.57 1.29 2.61
C VAL A 126 -6.74 0.49 3.19
N ASN A 127 -6.63 -0.84 3.26
CA ASN A 127 -7.62 -1.73 3.88
C ASN A 127 -7.40 -1.98 5.39
N ARG A 128 -6.40 -1.36 6.05
CA ARG A 128 -6.12 -1.60 7.48
C ARG A 128 -7.34 -1.27 8.35
N LEU A 129 -7.65 -2.14 9.33
CA LEU A 129 -8.75 -1.96 10.28
C LEU A 129 -8.32 -1.18 11.54
N PRO A 130 -9.13 -0.24 12.06
CA PRO A 130 -10.32 0.32 11.42
C PRO A 130 -9.93 1.16 10.19
N PRO A 131 -10.68 1.05 9.07
CA PRO A 131 -10.33 1.71 7.83
C PRO A 131 -10.47 3.22 7.98
N CYS A 132 -9.41 3.95 7.65
CA CYS A 132 -9.50 5.40 7.52
C CYS A 132 -10.44 5.71 6.34
N ARG A 133 -11.51 6.48 6.59
CA ARG A 133 -12.52 6.83 5.58
C ARG A 133 -12.29 8.21 4.95
N CYS A 134 -11.05 8.70 4.95
CA CYS A 134 -10.76 9.95 4.24
C CYS A 134 -10.85 9.73 2.71
N ALA A 135 -11.10 10.80 1.96
CA ALA A 135 -11.24 10.74 0.50
C ALA A 135 -10.02 10.06 -0.16
N TYR A 136 -8.81 10.29 0.36
CA TYR A 136 -7.59 9.62 -0.13
C TYR A 136 -7.67 8.09 -0.03
N CYS A 137 -8.01 7.55 1.14
CA CYS A 137 -8.13 6.10 1.30
C CYS A 137 -9.29 5.53 0.48
N ILE A 138 -10.41 6.25 0.40
CA ILE A 138 -11.55 5.83 -0.42
C ILE A 138 -11.17 5.77 -1.90
N ASP A 139 -10.51 6.80 -2.43
CA ASP A 139 -10.08 6.85 -3.83
C ASP A 139 -9.15 5.67 -4.15
N PHE A 140 -8.17 5.39 -3.29
CA PHE A 140 -7.29 4.23 -3.46
C PHE A 140 -8.05 2.91 -3.36
N LEU A 141 -8.97 2.76 -2.40
CA LEU A 141 -9.79 1.56 -2.26
C LEU A 141 -10.64 1.30 -3.52
N LEU A 142 -11.29 2.34 -4.03
CA LEU A 142 -12.09 2.26 -5.25
C LEU A 142 -11.22 1.89 -6.45
N TYR A 143 -10.07 2.54 -6.61
CA TYR A 143 -9.12 2.23 -7.67
C TYR A 143 -8.64 0.77 -7.60
N ILE A 144 -8.13 0.34 -6.45
CA ILE A 144 -7.60 -1.01 -6.23
C ILE A 144 -8.68 -2.08 -6.43
N ARG A 145 -9.94 -1.83 -6.05
CA ARG A 145 -11.00 -2.82 -6.17
C ARG A 145 -11.62 -2.88 -7.56
N PHE A 146 -11.88 -1.73 -8.17
CA PHE A 146 -12.76 -1.63 -9.35
C PHE A 146 -12.05 -1.30 -10.66
N ASN A 147 -10.82 -0.79 -10.65
CA ASN A 147 -10.12 -0.49 -11.90
C ASN A 147 -9.66 -1.79 -12.61
N SER A 148 -9.90 -1.89 -13.91
CA SER A 148 -9.52 -3.07 -14.73
C SER A 148 -8.09 -2.99 -15.28
N GLN A 149 -7.48 -1.81 -15.34
CA GLN A 149 -6.11 -1.57 -15.79
C GLN A 149 -5.13 -1.72 -14.62
N GLN A 150 -5.03 -2.95 -14.10
CA GLN A 150 -4.17 -3.24 -12.95
C GLN A 150 -3.38 -4.54 -13.16
N PRO A 151 -2.15 -4.63 -12.60
CA PRO A 151 -1.38 -5.86 -12.58
C PRO A 151 -2.13 -6.88 -11.71
N ARG A 152 -2.80 -7.82 -12.38
CA ARG A 152 -3.50 -8.95 -11.77
C ARG A 152 -3.02 -10.22 -12.46
N GLY A 153 -3.00 -11.35 -11.76
CA GLY A 153 -2.53 -12.62 -12.33
C GLY A 153 -3.19 -13.02 -13.65
N ILE A 154 -4.45 -12.62 -13.90
CA ILE A 154 -5.13 -12.86 -15.19
C ILE A 154 -4.45 -12.10 -16.34
N VAL A 155 -4.01 -10.86 -16.11
CA VAL A 155 -3.27 -10.06 -17.09
C VAL A 155 -1.89 -10.66 -17.36
N LYS A 156 -1.24 -11.24 -16.34
CA LYS A 156 0.03 -11.96 -16.47
C LYS A 156 -0.09 -13.16 -17.42
N MET A 157 -1.18 -13.93 -17.29
CA MET A 157 -1.40 -15.17 -18.03
C MET A 157 -1.97 -15.00 -19.44
N VAL A 158 -2.87 -14.02 -19.66
CA VAL A 158 -3.64 -13.92 -20.93
C VAL A 158 -3.18 -12.74 -21.79
N GLY A 159 -2.45 -11.79 -21.23
CA GLY A 159 -2.02 -10.57 -21.94
C GLY A 159 -0.77 -10.77 -22.80
N THR A 160 -0.78 -10.22 -24.01
CA THR A 160 0.45 -10.00 -24.79
C THR A 160 1.37 -9.02 -24.06
N THR A 161 2.68 -9.06 -24.35
CA THR A 161 3.64 -8.11 -23.76
C THR A 161 3.23 -6.65 -23.96
N GLU A 162 2.68 -6.30 -25.12
CA GLU A 162 2.16 -4.95 -25.38
C GLU A 162 0.95 -4.62 -24.51
N LYS A 163 0.02 -5.57 -24.31
CA LYS A 163 -1.14 -5.34 -23.44
C LYS A 163 -0.72 -5.18 -21.98
N ARG A 164 0.23 -6.01 -21.52
CA ARG A 164 0.82 -5.90 -20.18
C ARG A 164 1.47 -4.53 -20.02
N ARG A 165 2.29 -4.08 -20.97
CA ARG A 165 2.91 -2.75 -20.99
C ARG A 165 1.89 -1.63 -20.82
N GLN A 166 0.81 -1.64 -21.62
CA GLN A 166 -0.25 -0.62 -21.51
C GLN A 166 -0.92 -0.61 -20.14
N VAL A 167 -1.22 -1.79 -19.59
CA VAL A 167 -1.80 -1.94 -18.25
C VAL A 167 -0.84 -1.37 -17.19
N LEU A 168 0.44 -1.72 -17.25
CA LEU A 168 1.45 -1.27 -16.30
C LEU A 168 1.67 0.25 -16.37
N THR A 169 1.77 0.81 -17.58
CA THR A 169 1.87 2.27 -17.80
C THR A 169 0.67 2.99 -17.22
N ALA A 170 -0.55 2.54 -17.53
CA ALA A 170 -1.76 3.14 -16.97
C ALA A 170 -1.80 3.00 -15.45
N PHE A 171 -1.41 1.84 -14.93
CA PHE A 171 -1.40 1.56 -13.51
C PHE A 171 -0.51 2.53 -12.72
N ILE A 172 0.76 2.68 -13.14
CA ILE A 172 1.72 3.51 -12.41
C ILE A 172 1.37 5.00 -12.50
N ASN A 173 0.90 5.47 -13.66
CA ASN A 173 0.44 6.85 -13.83
C ASN A 173 -0.75 7.18 -12.90
N ASN A 174 -1.71 6.26 -12.79
CA ASN A 174 -2.83 6.43 -11.87
C ASN A 174 -2.40 6.41 -10.40
N LEU A 175 -1.46 5.52 -10.02
CA LEU A 175 -0.93 5.50 -8.65
C LEU A 175 -0.25 6.81 -8.28
N VAL A 176 0.58 7.36 -9.18
CA VAL A 176 1.27 8.64 -8.96
C VAL A 176 0.25 9.77 -8.84
N HIS A 177 -0.74 9.82 -9.74
CA HIS A 177 -1.81 10.83 -9.67
C HIS A 177 -2.56 10.78 -8.32
N LEU A 178 -2.90 9.60 -7.83
CA LEU A 178 -3.55 9.43 -6.53
C LEU A 178 -2.58 9.74 -5.37
N GLY A 179 -1.31 9.34 -5.49
CA GLY A 179 -0.27 9.49 -4.48
C GLY A 179 0.12 10.95 -4.20
N GLN A 180 0.01 11.84 -5.20
CA GLN A 180 0.27 13.27 -5.05
C GLN A 180 -0.79 14.02 -4.22
N ARG A 181 -1.98 13.43 -4.07
CA ARG A 181 -3.11 14.06 -3.35
C ARG A 181 -2.82 14.14 -1.86
N ARG A 182 -3.13 15.28 -1.26
CA ARG A 182 -3.19 15.45 0.20
C ARG A 182 -4.60 15.88 0.56
N THR A 183 -5.26 15.13 1.44
CA THR A 183 -6.53 15.59 2.00
C THR A 183 -6.24 16.35 3.28
N GLN A 184 -6.79 17.56 3.41
CA GLN A 184 -6.81 18.23 4.71
C GLN A 184 -7.60 17.37 5.70
N GLN A 185 -6.99 17.14 6.85
CA GLN A 185 -7.38 16.12 7.80
C GLN A 185 -8.48 16.67 8.70
N ASN A 186 -9.67 16.90 8.15
CA ASN A 186 -10.69 17.70 8.84
C ASN A 186 -11.49 16.95 9.91
N THR A 187 -11.25 15.65 10.16
CA THR A 187 -12.22 14.86 10.96
C THR A 187 -11.68 13.84 11.95
N SER A 188 -10.37 13.56 12.03
CA SER A 188 -9.87 12.59 13.04
C SER A 188 -8.57 13.02 13.70
N LYS A 189 -8.56 13.00 15.05
CA LYS A 189 -7.36 13.20 15.91
C LYS A 189 -6.19 12.27 15.56
N ARG A 190 -6.44 11.18 14.81
CA ARG A 190 -5.40 10.30 14.25
C ARG A 190 -5.22 10.62 12.77
N GLY A 191 -3.99 10.91 12.39
CA GLY A 191 -3.69 11.16 10.98
C GLY A 191 -3.84 9.93 10.09
N CYS A 192 -4.09 10.16 8.80
CA CYS A 192 -4.15 9.09 7.80
C CYS A 192 -2.76 8.50 7.58
N LYS A 193 -2.53 7.26 8.06
CA LYS A 193 -1.26 6.54 7.87
C LYS A 193 -0.97 6.24 6.40
N ALA A 194 -2.00 5.99 5.59
CA ALA A 194 -1.82 5.73 4.17
C ALA A 194 -1.18 6.93 3.44
N GLN A 195 -1.57 8.16 3.81
CA GLN A 195 -0.94 9.37 3.28
C GLN A 195 0.53 9.54 3.70
N ALA A 196 0.96 8.85 4.75
CA ALA A 196 2.34 8.84 5.15
C ALA A 196 3.18 7.81 4.37
N ILE A 197 2.60 6.63 4.11
CA ILE A 197 3.34 5.46 3.63
C ILE A 197 3.23 5.29 2.11
N VAL A 198 2.03 5.43 1.53
CA VAL A 198 1.78 5.16 0.11
C VAL A 198 2.63 6.02 -0.81
N PRO A 199 2.78 7.35 -0.61
CA PRO A 199 3.62 8.16 -1.47
C PRO A 199 5.10 7.71 -1.46
N ALA A 200 5.61 7.29 -0.29
CA ALA A 200 6.98 6.82 -0.17
C ALA A 200 7.19 5.48 -0.90
N LEU A 201 6.23 4.55 -0.82
CA LEU A 201 6.29 3.30 -1.59
C LEU A 201 6.33 3.55 -3.10
N ILE A 202 5.52 4.51 -3.58
CA ILE A 202 5.50 4.86 -5.00
C ILE A 202 6.82 5.52 -5.41
N GLU A 203 7.36 6.45 -4.61
CA GLU A 203 8.68 7.04 -4.86
C GLU A 203 9.75 5.96 -4.94
N THR A 204 9.89 5.10 -3.92
CA THR A 204 10.85 4.00 -3.90
C THR A 204 10.70 3.12 -5.15
N PHE A 205 9.49 2.71 -5.52
CA PHE A 205 9.28 1.90 -6.71
C PHE A 205 9.83 2.55 -7.99
N LEU A 206 9.69 3.88 -8.11
CA LEU A 206 10.03 4.67 -9.29
C LEU A 206 11.51 5.05 -9.40
N VAL A 207 12.25 5.10 -8.30
CA VAL A 207 13.66 5.58 -8.30
C VAL A 207 14.64 4.63 -7.63
N ASP A 208 14.18 3.62 -6.90
CA ASP A 208 15.08 2.68 -6.25
C ASP A 208 15.76 1.79 -7.30
N ASN A 209 17.07 1.62 -7.17
CA ASN A 209 17.91 0.98 -8.19
C ASN A 209 17.82 1.67 -9.57
N ALA A 210 17.46 2.96 -9.62
CA ALA A 210 17.63 3.74 -10.83
C ALA A 210 19.11 3.81 -11.17
N GLU A 211 19.49 3.29 -12.32
CA GLU A 211 20.83 3.49 -12.83
C GLU A 211 20.93 4.95 -13.29
N ASP A 212 21.68 5.78 -12.56
CA ASP A 212 22.32 6.97 -13.13
C ASP A 212 23.40 6.48 -14.11
N THR A 213 23.00 5.88 -15.24
CA THR A 213 23.88 5.36 -16.30
C THR A 213 25.22 4.76 -15.79
N ALA A 214 25.17 3.60 -15.12
CA ALA A 214 26.26 2.61 -15.05
C ALA A 214 25.78 1.32 -14.36
N PRO A 215 26.21 0.12 -14.80
CA PRO A 215 25.38 -1.07 -14.64
C PRO A 215 25.63 -1.88 -13.36
N THR A 216 24.63 -2.72 -13.11
CA THR A 216 24.62 -4.04 -12.44
C THR A 216 24.34 -4.04 -10.93
N ARG A 217 23.14 -4.54 -10.56
CA ARG A 217 22.95 -5.57 -9.53
C ARG A 217 21.77 -6.49 -9.82
N GLN A 218 22.02 -7.80 -9.67
CA GLN A 218 21.06 -8.90 -9.74
C GLN A 218 20.02 -8.80 -8.62
N CYS A 219 18.76 -9.07 -8.99
CA CYS A 219 17.69 -9.33 -8.04
C CYS A 219 17.89 -10.77 -7.52
N SER A 220 18.14 -10.94 -6.23
CA SER A 220 18.33 -12.26 -5.62
C SER A 220 16.99 -12.90 -5.31
N GLU A 221 16.85 -14.15 -5.74
CA GLU A 221 15.81 -15.08 -5.32
C GLU A 221 15.77 -15.24 -3.80
N GLN A 222 14.60 -15.09 -3.19
CA GLN A 222 14.28 -15.80 -1.95
C GLN A 222 12.94 -16.53 -2.12
N PHE A 223 13.05 -17.77 -2.57
CA PHE A 223 12.07 -18.81 -2.31
C PHE A 223 11.99 -19.06 -0.80
N SER A 224 10.79 -19.07 -0.25
CA SER A 224 10.50 -19.96 0.88
C SER A 224 9.10 -20.55 0.72
N VAL A 225 9.13 -21.85 0.45
CA VAL A 225 8.00 -22.78 0.36
C VAL A 225 7.41 -22.99 1.76
N CYS A 226 6.09 -23.03 1.84
CA CYS A 226 5.34 -23.85 2.80
C CYS A 226 4.14 -24.46 2.08
#